data_AF-A0AAV5U5D6-F1
#
_entry.id   AF-A0AAV5U5D6-F1
#
_cell.length_a   1.000
_cell.length_b   1.000
_cell.length_c   1.000
_cell.angle_alpha   90.00
_cell.angle_beta   90.00
_cell.angle_gamma   90.00
#
_symmetry.space_group_name_H-M   'P 1'
#
loop_
_entity.id
_entity.type
_entity.pdbx_description
1 polymer ?
#
loop_
_entity_poly.entity_id
_entity_poly.type
_entity_poly.pdbx_seq_one_letter_code
_entity_poly.pdbx_strand_id
1 'polypeptide(L)'
;QSSGNVTSRKIIIGVAEGLPNKIATTKFNPQTSPYGPQSCSLPLLLQAGMIVYVTKGVSFPADLVLLSSSEPAGIAYIETSNLDGETNLKIRKGLPQTAALVHYDQITTELRDTPVYCEQPNKRLYSFQGSMQLAVRGGGASLLFLSDKSMFLQRGARLRNTDWVYGLVVYAGKETKCMLNSVQTKRKIARIHRLANYLMVCQFGMLLMATITYTY
;
A
#
# COMPACT_ATOMS: atom_id res chain seq x y z
N GLN A 1 8.88 -23.94 24.79
CA GLN A 1 8.60 -22.48 24.73
C GLN A 1 7.59 -22.25 23.62
N SER A 2 6.56 -21.45 23.91
CA SER A 2 5.21 -21.52 23.34
C SER A 2 5.09 -21.45 21.81
N SER A 3 4.56 -22.52 21.23
CA SER A 3 3.88 -22.54 19.93
C SER A 3 2.60 -21.70 19.98
N GLY A 4 2.73 -20.39 19.85
CA GLY A 4 1.59 -19.50 19.67
C GLY A 4 1.06 -19.67 18.25
N ASN A 5 -0.21 -20.08 18.13
CA ASN A 5 -1.02 -19.98 16.91
C ASN A 5 -1.01 -18.52 16.41
N VAL A 6 0.00 -18.14 15.64
CA VAL A 6 -0.06 -16.92 14.84
C VAL A 6 -0.98 -17.27 13.68
N THR A 7 -2.19 -16.71 13.71
CA THR A 7 -3.16 -16.73 12.61
C THR A 7 -2.51 -16.08 11.39
N SER A 8 -1.75 -16.88 10.64
CA SER A 8 -0.93 -16.42 9.53
C SER A 8 -1.76 -16.44 8.25
N ARG A 9 -1.80 -15.30 7.56
CA ARG A 9 -2.39 -15.20 6.23
C ARG A 9 -1.40 -15.82 5.24
N LYS A 10 -1.86 -16.78 4.46
CA LYS A 10 -1.12 -17.30 3.30
C LYS A 10 -1.38 -16.40 2.10
N ILE A 11 -0.31 -15.93 1.47
CA ILE A 11 -0.27 -15.20 0.21
C ILE A 11 0.53 -16.06 -0.77
N ILE A 12 0.06 -16.20 -2.01
CA ILE A 12 0.81 -16.87 -3.06
C ILE A 12 1.30 -15.78 -4.00
N ILE A 13 2.60 -15.80 -4.32
CA ILE A 13 3.17 -14.84 -5.26
C ILE A 13 2.61 -15.14 -6.65
N GLY A 14 1.77 -14.24 -7.14
CA GLY A 14 1.14 -14.32 -8.45
C GLY A 14 1.83 -13.39 -9.43
N VAL A 15 2.15 -13.91 -10.61
CA VAL A 15 2.45 -13.07 -11.78
C VAL A 15 1.11 -12.66 -12.37
N ALA A 16 0.81 -11.36 -12.43
CA ALA A 16 -0.44 -10.87 -12.98
C ALA A 16 -0.50 -11.18 -14.49
N GLU A 17 -1.14 -12.29 -14.86
CA GLU A 17 -1.47 -12.61 -16.24
C GLU A 17 -2.70 -11.78 -16.64
N GLY A 18 -2.53 -10.78 -17.53
CA GLY A 18 -3.64 -10.04 -18.13
C GLY A 18 -3.66 -8.51 -17.98
N LEU A 19 -2.70 -7.88 -17.29
CA LEU A 19 -2.53 -6.42 -17.39
C LEU A 19 -1.57 -6.05 -18.53
N PRO A 20 -1.97 -5.19 -19.49
CA PRO A 20 -1.03 -4.62 -20.45
C PRO A 20 -0.09 -3.68 -19.66
N ASN A 21 1.18 -4.08 -19.58
CA ASN A 21 2.22 -3.63 -18.63
C ASN A 21 2.22 -4.44 -17.32
N LYS A 22 2.84 -5.64 -17.36
CA LYS A 22 2.88 -6.71 -16.34
C LYS A 22 3.65 -6.43 -15.04
N ILE A 23 3.71 -5.16 -14.65
CA ILE A 23 4.03 -4.75 -13.29
C ILE A 23 3.03 -3.63 -13.02
N ALA A 24 2.52 -3.47 -11.79
CA ALA A 24 2.02 -2.16 -11.38
C ALA A 24 3.21 -1.19 -11.37
N THR A 25 3.70 -0.88 -12.57
CA THR A 25 4.76 0.03 -12.86
C THR A 25 4.04 1.33 -12.68
N THR A 26 4.27 1.99 -11.57
CA THR A 26 3.99 3.42 -11.44
C THR A 26 4.95 4.19 -12.35
N LYS A 27 5.03 3.85 -13.64
CA LYS A 27 5.31 4.82 -14.69
C LYS A 27 3.99 5.51 -14.97
N PHE A 28 3.65 6.46 -14.10
CA PHE A 28 2.61 7.43 -14.39
C PHE A 28 3.10 8.26 -15.59
N ASN A 29 2.60 7.95 -16.78
CA ASN A 29 2.69 8.84 -17.93
C ASN A 29 1.45 9.73 -17.93
N PRO A 30 1.55 11.02 -17.56
CA PRO A 30 0.41 11.92 -17.45
C PRO A 30 -0.34 12.14 -18.78
N GLN A 31 0.27 11.80 -19.92
CA GLN A 31 -0.31 12.07 -21.25
C GLN A 31 -1.07 10.90 -21.89
N THR A 32 -0.98 9.68 -21.35
CA THR A 32 -1.66 8.49 -21.91
C THR A 32 -2.73 7.91 -20.99
N SER A 33 -3.08 8.61 -19.91
CA SER A 33 -4.14 8.18 -18.99
C SER A 33 -5.51 8.59 -19.56
N PRO A 34 -6.47 7.64 -19.73
CA PRO A 34 -7.85 7.98 -20.11
C PRO A 34 -8.60 8.76 -19.02
N TYR A 35 -8.00 8.92 -17.83
CA TYR A 35 -8.48 9.75 -16.73
C TYR A 35 -7.46 10.87 -16.53
N GLY A 36 -7.85 12.12 -16.80
CA GLY A 36 -6.98 13.30 -16.84
C GLY A 36 -6.18 13.62 -15.55
N PRO A 37 -5.53 14.79 -15.48
CA PRO A 37 -4.43 15.07 -14.54
C PRO A 37 -4.86 15.38 -13.10
N GLN A 38 -5.94 14.79 -12.59
CA GLN A 38 -6.47 15.09 -11.26
C GLN A 38 -6.58 13.81 -10.42
N SER A 39 -5.79 13.77 -9.35
CA SER A 39 -5.84 12.82 -8.21
C SER A 39 -5.66 11.33 -8.55
N CYS A 40 -4.46 10.81 -8.26
CA CYS A 40 -4.12 9.39 -8.27
C CYS A 40 -5.12 8.55 -7.44
N SER A 41 -6.13 7.99 -8.09
CA SER A 41 -6.93 6.88 -7.58
C SER A 41 -6.62 5.60 -8.36
N LEU A 42 -5.36 5.16 -8.31
CA LEU A 42 -4.90 3.82 -8.71
C LEU A 42 -4.97 2.72 -7.60
N PRO A 43 -5.60 2.86 -6.40
CA PRO A 43 -5.53 1.80 -5.38
C PRO A 43 -6.47 0.61 -5.63
N LEU A 44 -7.14 0.53 -6.79
CA LEU A 44 -8.21 -0.47 -7.02
C LEU A 44 -7.76 -1.80 -7.65
N LEU A 45 -6.55 -1.88 -8.22
CA LEU A 45 -6.07 -3.10 -8.92
C LEU A 45 -4.96 -3.86 -8.17
N LEU A 46 -4.37 -3.28 -7.13
CA LEU A 46 -3.30 -3.93 -6.39
C LEU A 46 -3.88 -4.94 -5.40
N GLN A 47 -3.38 -6.17 -5.47
CA GLN A 47 -3.73 -7.26 -4.57
C GLN A 47 -2.49 -7.83 -3.88
N ALA A 48 -2.69 -8.43 -2.71
CA ALA A 48 -1.64 -9.14 -1.99
C ALA A 48 -1.11 -10.30 -2.85
N GLY A 49 0.21 -10.45 -2.92
CA GLY A 49 0.87 -11.47 -3.77
C GLY A 49 1.41 -10.94 -5.09
N MET A 50 1.09 -9.70 -5.47
CA MET A 50 1.66 -9.08 -6.67
C MET A 50 3.07 -8.52 -6.40
N ILE A 51 3.96 -8.64 -7.39
CA ILE A 51 5.26 -7.95 -7.39
C ILE A 51 5.10 -6.59 -8.06
N VAL A 52 5.64 -5.56 -7.43
CA VAL A 52 5.64 -4.19 -7.94
C VAL A 52 7.06 -3.67 -8.12
N TYR A 53 7.25 -2.83 -9.13
CA TYR A 53 8.50 -2.15 -9.43
C TYR A 53 8.30 -0.67 -9.19
N VAL A 54 9.06 -0.11 -8.27
CA VAL A 54 8.95 1.29 -7.86
C VAL A 54 10.25 2.01 -8.16
N THR A 55 10.14 3.15 -8.83
CA THR A 55 11.26 3.99 -9.23
C THR A 55 11.52 5.11 -8.22
N LYS A 56 12.72 5.68 -8.28
CA LYS A 56 13.16 6.78 -7.42
C LYS A 56 12.17 7.94 -7.42
N GLY A 57 11.92 8.48 -6.23
CA GLY A 57 11.07 9.65 -6.05
C GLY A 57 9.58 9.35 -6.12
N VAL A 58 9.15 8.08 -6.23
CA VAL A 58 7.74 7.68 -6.19
C VAL A 58 7.39 7.16 -4.79
N SER A 59 6.16 7.43 -4.34
CA SER A 59 5.62 6.88 -3.09
C SER A 59 5.07 5.47 -3.29
N PHE A 60 5.27 4.59 -2.30
CA PHE A 60 4.78 3.22 -2.37
C PHE A 60 3.24 3.18 -2.38
N PRO A 61 2.62 2.45 -3.32
CA PRO A 61 1.16 2.43 -3.47
C PRO A 61 0.45 1.53 -2.45
N ALA A 62 1.18 0.57 -1.87
CA ALA A 62 0.70 -0.43 -0.94
C ALA A 62 1.80 -0.75 0.09
N ASP A 63 1.52 -1.61 1.06
CA ASP A 63 2.53 -2.09 2.00
C ASP A 63 3.29 -3.25 1.35
N LEU A 64 4.61 -3.09 1.22
CA LEU A 64 5.47 -3.99 0.48
C LEU A 64 6.54 -4.61 1.38
N VAL A 65 7.02 -5.78 0.98
CA VAL A 65 8.28 -6.36 1.48
C VAL A 65 9.34 -6.19 0.40
N LEU A 66 10.49 -5.63 0.78
CA LEU A 66 11.62 -5.42 -0.12
C LEU A 66 12.22 -6.77 -0.56
N LEU A 67 12.18 -7.04 -1.87
CA LEU A 67 12.79 -8.23 -2.46
C LEU A 67 14.19 -7.92 -2.98
N SER A 68 14.29 -6.88 -3.81
CA SER A 68 15.52 -6.49 -4.50
C SER A 68 15.53 -4.99 -4.75
N SER A 69 16.73 -4.43 -4.91
CA SER A 69 16.98 -3.00 -5.02
C SER A 69 18.13 -2.73 -5.99
N SER A 70 18.22 -1.50 -6.49
CA SER A 70 19.37 -1.04 -7.29
C SER A 70 20.67 -0.96 -6.49
N GLU A 71 20.58 -0.75 -5.17
CA GLU A 71 21.75 -0.62 -4.32
C GLU A 71 22.37 -1.98 -3.96
N PRO A 72 23.70 -2.05 -3.75
CA PRO A 72 24.36 -3.27 -3.33
C PRO A 72 23.77 -3.81 -2.01
N ALA A 73 23.81 -5.14 -1.87
CA ALA A 73 23.26 -5.86 -0.73
C ALA A 73 21.74 -5.69 -0.50
N GLY A 74 20.99 -5.24 -1.52
CA GLY A 74 19.53 -5.13 -1.47
C GLY A 74 19.04 -4.06 -0.51
N ILE A 75 19.78 -2.96 -0.38
CA ILE A 75 19.45 -1.84 0.50
C ILE A 75 18.51 -0.87 -0.23
N ALA A 76 17.58 -0.24 0.48
CA ALA A 76 16.76 0.85 -0.05
C ALA A 76 16.65 1.97 0.98
N TYR A 77 16.74 3.21 0.53
CA TYR A 77 16.51 4.37 1.38
C TYR A 77 15.09 4.90 1.19
N ILE A 78 14.35 5.02 2.28
CA ILE A 78 12.97 5.52 2.26
C ILE A 78 12.82 6.75 3.12
N GLU A 79 12.02 7.69 2.63
CA GLU A 79 11.59 8.88 3.35
C GLU A 79 10.17 8.65 3.87
N THR A 80 9.95 8.83 5.18
CA THR A 80 8.64 8.62 5.83
C THR A 80 7.94 9.92 6.22
N SER A 81 8.40 11.07 5.72
CA SER A 81 7.84 12.39 6.03
C SER A 81 6.31 12.48 5.86
N ASN A 82 5.73 11.73 4.91
CA ASN A 82 4.28 11.65 4.70
C ASN A 82 3.50 10.84 5.75
N LEU A 83 4.18 10.02 6.57
CA LEU A 83 3.57 9.09 7.53
C LEU A 83 3.73 9.57 8.97
N ASP A 84 4.95 9.93 9.35
CA ASP A 84 5.33 10.30 10.71
C ASP A 84 5.92 11.72 10.83
N GLY A 85 6.10 12.42 9.71
CA GLY A 85 6.71 13.76 9.70
C GLY A 85 8.23 13.75 9.88
N GLU A 86 8.87 12.57 9.96
CA GLU A 86 10.32 12.48 10.06
C GLU A 86 10.98 12.71 8.69
N THR A 87 11.96 13.62 8.64
CA THR A 87 12.69 13.99 7.40
C THR A 87 13.91 13.11 7.13
N ASN A 88 14.33 12.31 8.12
CA ASN A 88 15.49 11.44 8.00
C ASN A 88 15.19 10.26 7.08
N LEU A 89 16.19 9.90 6.27
CA LEU A 89 16.14 8.70 5.45
C LEU A 89 16.28 7.47 6.33
N LYS A 90 15.35 6.53 6.20
CA LYS A 90 15.37 5.24 6.88
C LYS A 90 15.92 4.18 5.93
N ILE A 91 16.88 3.41 6.42
CA ILE A 91 17.49 2.30 5.68
C ILE A 91 16.60 1.07 5.81
N ARG A 92 16.30 0.45 4.67
CA ARG A 92 15.62 -0.84 4.57
C ARG A 92 16.54 -1.82 3.85
N LYS A 93 16.49 -3.09 4.22
CA LYS A 93 17.36 -4.14 3.68
C LYS A 93 16.50 -5.35 3.32
N GLY A 94 16.62 -5.83 2.10
CA GLY A 94 15.96 -7.04 1.63
C GLY A 94 16.67 -8.32 2.10
N LEU A 95 16.10 -9.46 1.74
CA LEU A 95 16.77 -10.75 1.97
C LEU A 95 17.99 -10.86 1.05
N PRO A 96 19.14 -11.34 1.56
CA PRO A 96 20.32 -11.54 0.72
C PRO A 96 20.05 -12.56 -0.41
N GLN A 97 19.17 -13.53 -0.19
CA GLN A 97 18.78 -14.53 -1.19
C GLN A 97 18.04 -13.91 -2.37
N THR A 98 17.18 -12.91 -2.13
CA THR A 98 16.39 -12.25 -3.18
C THR A 98 17.08 -11.00 -3.74
N ALA A 99 18.08 -10.46 -3.03
CA ALA A 99 18.82 -9.26 -3.44
C ALA A 99 19.57 -9.44 -4.76
N ALA A 100 19.93 -10.67 -5.14
CA ALA A 100 20.58 -10.97 -6.41
C ALA A 100 19.61 -10.93 -7.61
N LEU A 101 18.29 -10.90 -7.37
CA LEU A 101 17.26 -10.90 -8.40
C LEU A 101 17.06 -9.49 -8.95
N VAL A 102 17.93 -9.11 -9.89
CA VAL A 102 17.93 -7.78 -10.51
C VAL A 102 17.02 -7.73 -11.73
N HIS A 103 16.90 -8.84 -12.48
CA HIS A 103 16.10 -8.89 -13.69
C HIS A 103 14.66 -9.39 -13.44
N TYR A 104 13.71 -8.84 -14.20
CA TYR A 104 12.30 -9.21 -14.13
C TYR A 104 12.05 -10.71 -14.39
N ASP A 105 12.73 -11.28 -15.38
CA ASP A 105 12.52 -12.69 -15.75
C ASP A 105 13.00 -13.62 -14.64
N GLN A 106 14.07 -13.24 -13.94
CA GLN A 106 14.58 -14.00 -12.79
C GLN A 106 13.62 -13.92 -11.61
N ILE A 107 13.17 -12.73 -11.23
CA ILE A 107 12.31 -12.56 -10.05
C ILE A 107 10.95 -13.23 -10.25
N THR A 108 10.39 -13.16 -11.45
CA THR A 108 9.10 -13.79 -11.76
C THR A 108 9.21 -15.30 -11.87
N THR A 109 10.33 -15.83 -12.35
CA THR A 109 10.55 -17.28 -12.48
C THR A 109 10.88 -17.92 -11.13
N GLU A 110 11.76 -17.30 -10.34
CA GLU A 110 12.24 -17.87 -9.07
C GLU A 110 11.24 -17.73 -7.92
N LEU A 111 10.44 -16.65 -7.92
CA LEU A 111 9.45 -16.42 -6.87
C LEU A 111 8.03 -16.84 -7.28
N ARG A 112 7.84 -17.38 -8.49
CA ARG A 112 6.52 -17.84 -8.96
C ARG A 112 5.93 -18.84 -7.98
N ASP A 113 4.65 -18.69 -7.67
CA ASP A 113 3.87 -19.64 -6.85
C ASP A 113 4.45 -19.91 -5.46
N THR A 114 5.39 -19.06 -5.01
CA THR A 114 6.03 -19.15 -3.71
C THR A 114 5.03 -18.76 -2.62
N PRO A 115 4.78 -19.60 -1.61
CA PRO A 115 3.90 -19.25 -0.52
C PRO A 115 4.63 -18.35 0.49
N VAL A 116 3.95 -17.27 0.85
CA VAL A 116 4.36 -16.30 1.86
C VAL A 116 3.33 -16.31 2.97
N TYR A 117 3.78 -16.51 4.19
CA TYR A 117 2.96 -16.49 5.39
C TYR A 117 3.24 -15.19 6.13
N CYS A 118 2.22 -14.40 6.43
CA CYS A 118 2.40 -13.15 7.16
C CYS A 118 1.37 -13.02 8.28
N GLU A 119 1.66 -12.15 9.25
CA GLU A 119 0.67 -11.77 10.26
C GLU A 119 -0.57 -11.11 9.62
N GLN A 120 -1.70 -11.14 10.34
CA GLN A 120 -2.89 -10.38 9.93
C GLN A 120 -2.63 -8.86 9.94
N PRO A 121 -3.34 -8.09 9.09
CA PRO A 121 -3.26 -6.64 9.07
C PRO A 121 -3.49 -6.06 10.48
N ASN A 122 -2.54 -5.25 10.96
CA ASN A 122 -2.56 -4.70 12.30
C ASN A 122 -2.09 -3.24 12.31
N LYS A 123 -2.35 -2.53 13.41
CA LYS A 123 -2.04 -1.10 13.54
C LYS A 123 -0.57 -0.81 13.88
N ARG A 124 0.30 -1.82 14.07
CA ARG A 124 1.70 -1.59 14.41
C ARG A 124 2.47 -1.15 13.16
N LEU A 125 2.57 0.17 12.97
CA LEU A 125 3.11 0.81 11.77
C LEU A 125 4.46 0.25 11.32
N TYR A 126 5.39 0.03 12.26
CA TYR A 126 6.77 -0.29 11.93
C TYR A 126 7.14 -1.77 12.02
N SER A 127 6.35 -2.61 12.67
CA SER A 127 6.68 -4.03 12.86
C SER A 127 5.96 -4.87 11.84
N PHE A 128 6.65 -5.73 11.10
CA PHE A 128 6.05 -6.72 10.23
C PHE A 128 6.65 -8.09 10.55
N GLN A 129 5.82 -9.12 10.56
CA GLN A 129 6.26 -10.51 10.78
C GLN A 129 5.70 -11.41 9.69
N GLY A 130 6.58 -12.21 9.10
CA GLY A 130 6.21 -13.19 8.10
C GLY A 130 7.35 -14.15 7.79
N SER A 131 7.08 -15.10 6.92
CA SER A 131 8.04 -16.03 6.37
C SER A 131 7.68 -16.35 4.93
N MET A 132 8.68 -16.64 4.10
CA MET A 132 8.49 -17.11 2.73
C MET A 132 9.22 -18.44 2.55
N GLN A 133 8.65 -19.34 1.76
CA GLN A 133 9.27 -20.63 1.45
C GLN A 133 9.87 -20.58 0.05
N LEU A 134 11.17 -20.30 -0.04
CA LEU A 134 11.85 -20.26 -1.32
C LEU A 134 12.24 -21.68 -1.75
N ALA A 135 11.84 -22.09 -2.95
CA ALA A 135 12.27 -23.36 -3.53
C ALA A 135 13.76 -23.30 -3.87
N VAL A 136 14.55 -24.18 -3.26
CA VAL A 136 15.98 -24.31 -3.55
C VAL A 136 16.15 -25.26 -4.74
N ARG A 137 17.02 -24.89 -5.70
CA ARG A 137 17.42 -25.76 -6.81
C ARG A 137 18.09 -27.02 -6.24
N GLY A 138 17.32 -28.08 -6.06
CA GLY A 138 17.74 -29.29 -5.33
C GLY A 138 16.61 -30.03 -4.59
N GLY A 139 15.37 -29.53 -4.62
CA GLY A 139 14.19 -30.25 -4.13
C GLY A 139 13.79 -29.96 -2.68
N GLY A 140 14.45 -29.00 -2.02
CA GLY A 140 14.09 -28.52 -0.68
C GLY A 140 13.47 -27.12 -0.71
N ALA A 141 12.63 -26.79 0.27
CA ALA A 141 12.15 -25.43 0.50
C ALA A 141 12.91 -24.79 1.67
N SER A 142 13.55 -23.64 1.44
CA SER A 142 14.18 -22.86 2.50
C SER A 142 13.16 -21.89 3.09
N LEU A 143 12.96 -21.96 4.41
CA LEU A 143 12.11 -21.02 5.13
C LEU A 143 12.91 -19.75 5.44
N LEU A 144 12.56 -18.64 4.78
CA LEU A 144 13.17 -17.33 5.00
C LEU A 144 12.25 -16.49 5.88
N PHE A 145 12.78 -15.97 6.99
CA PHE A 145 12.02 -15.11 7.88
C PHE A 145 12.02 -13.67 7.37
N LEU A 146 10.83 -13.07 7.29
CA LEU A 146 10.56 -11.69 6.90
C LEU A 146 10.30 -10.80 8.13
N SER A 147 10.79 -11.20 9.30
CA SER A 147 10.44 -10.61 10.60
C SER A 147 11.27 -9.37 10.97
N ASP A 148 12.24 -9.00 10.13
CA ASP A 148 13.15 -7.92 10.46
C ASP A 148 12.51 -6.57 10.10
N LYS A 149 12.54 -5.63 11.05
CA LYS A 149 11.96 -4.27 10.87
C LYS A 149 12.52 -3.62 9.60
N SER A 150 13.74 -3.97 9.23
CA SER A 150 14.49 -3.50 8.06
C SER A 150 13.83 -3.84 6.70
N MET A 151 12.90 -4.79 6.61
CA MET A 151 12.40 -5.27 5.31
C MET A 151 11.12 -4.59 4.79
N PHE A 152 10.35 -3.97 5.68
CA PHE A 152 9.00 -3.50 5.37
C PHE A 152 8.98 -2.08 4.80
N LEU A 153 8.31 -1.91 3.65
CA LEU A 153 8.09 -0.65 2.96
C LEU A 153 6.62 -0.24 3.13
N GLN A 154 6.40 0.87 3.82
CA GLN A 154 5.05 1.34 4.14
C GLN A 154 4.44 2.10 2.97
N ARG A 155 3.13 1.91 2.72
CA ARG A 155 2.37 2.74 1.79
C ARG A 155 2.55 4.22 2.12
N GLY A 156 2.80 5.06 1.10
CA GLY A 156 2.98 6.50 1.26
C GLY A 156 4.42 6.95 1.59
N ALA A 157 5.28 6.05 2.08
CA ALA A 157 6.71 6.32 2.16
C ALA A 157 7.28 6.46 0.74
N ARG A 158 8.33 7.27 0.58
CA ARG A 158 8.90 7.65 -0.73
C ARG A 158 10.27 7.04 -0.91
N LEU A 159 10.53 6.44 -2.07
CA LEU A 159 11.87 5.94 -2.40
C LEU A 159 12.81 7.11 -2.67
N ARG A 160 13.95 7.15 -1.99
CA ARG A 160 15.01 8.16 -2.14
C ARG A 160 16.35 7.46 -2.26
N ASN A 161 17.36 8.12 -2.83
CA ASN A 161 18.74 7.61 -2.90
C ASN A 161 18.89 6.14 -3.35
N THR A 162 17.93 5.66 -4.14
CA THR A 162 17.84 4.31 -4.69
C THR A 162 17.04 4.46 -5.98
N ASP A 163 17.54 3.94 -7.08
CA ASP A 163 16.98 4.17 -8.41
C ASP A 163 15.70 3.36 -8.64
N TRP A 164 15.68 2.12 -8.17
CA TRP A 164 14.51 1.26 -8.24
C TRP A 164 14.50 0.18 -7.16
N VAL A 165 13.31 -0.33 -6.85
CA VAL A 165 13.11 -1.50 -5.99
C VAL A 165 12.02 -2.43 -6.54
N TYR A 166 12.22 -3.73 -6.33
CA TYR A 166 11.15 -4.74 -6.44
C TYR A 166 10.59 -5.02 -5.05
N GLY A 167 9.26 -4.90 -4.92
CA GLY A 167 8.55 -5.16 -3.68
C GLY A 167 7.42 -6.16 -3.88
N LEU A 168 7.24 -7.06 -2.91
CA LEU A 168 6.06 -7.92 -2.82
C LEU A 168 4.94 -7.20 -2.07
N VAL A 169 3.76 -7.07 -2.67
CA VAL A 169 2.58 -6.51 -2.00
C VAL A 169 2.07 -7.48 -0.95
N VAL A 170 2.06 -7.05 0.31
CA VAL A 170 1.56 -7.87 1.43
C VAL A 170 0.19 -7.41 1.91
N TYR A 171 0.00 -6.08 2.02
CA TYR A 171 -1.29 -5.48 2.32
C TYR A 171 -1.65 -4.43 1.27
N ALA A 172 -2.89 -4.45 0.79
CA ALA A 172 -3.38 -3.54 -0.22
C ALA A 172 -4.65 -2.81 0.25
N GLY A 173 -4.92 -1.64 -0.33
CA GLY A 173 -6.14 -0.87 -0.05
C GLY A 173 -6.34 -0.55 1.44
N LYS A 174 -7.49 -0.93 1.98
CA LYS A 174 -7.89 -0.67 3.38
C LYS A 174 -7.11 -1.49 4.42
N GLU A 175 -6.43 -2.56 4.00
CA GLU A 175 -5.65 -3.42 4.89
C GLU A 175 -4.25 -2.83 5.17
N THR A 176 -3.82 -1.84 4.40
CA THR A 176 -2.52 -1.18 4.64
C THR A 176 -2.48 -0.53 6.01
N LYS A 177 -1.32 -0.59 6.68
CA LYS A 177 -1.14 -0.12 8.05
C LYS A 177 -1.41 1.37 8.19
N CYS A 178 -1.05 2.18 7.18
CA CYS A 178 -1.38 3.60 7.18
C CYS A 178 -2.91 3.83 7.16
N MET A 179 -3.67 3.00 6.43
CA MET A 179 -5.13 3.10 6.38
C MET A 179 -5.77 2.60 7.68
N LEU A 180 -5.23 1.54 8.28
CA LEU A 180 -5.69 1.06 9.59
C LEU A 180 -5.42 2.05 10.73
N ASN A 181 -4.39 2.88 10.60
CA ASN A 181 -4.10 3.97 11.53
C ASN A 181 -4.78 5.30 11.16
N SER A 182 -5.32 5.41 9.95
CA SER A 182 -6.08 6.59 9.55
C SER A 182 -7.42 6.63 10.28
N VAL A 183 -7.76 7.79 10.83
CA VAL A 183 -9.09 8.02 11.39
C VAL A 183 -10.07 8.16 10.22
N GLN A 184 -11.13 7.36 10.21
CA GLN A 184 -12.18 7.52 9.21
C GLN A 184 -12.74 8.94 9.30
N THR A 185 -12.53 9.71 8.24
CA THR A 185 -12.89 11.12 8.23
C THR A 185 -14.42 11.21 8.22
N LYS A 186 -15.01 11.58 9.35
CA LYS A 186 -16.43 11.94 9.41
C LYS A 186 -16.62 13.20 8.56
N ARG A 187 -17.67 13.23 7.74
CA ARG A 187 -18.00 14.41 6.93
C ARG A 187 -18.19 15.62 7.85
N LYS A 188 -17.28 16.60 7.75
CA LYS A 188 -17.43 17.88 8.45
C LYS A 188 -18.48 18.70 7.70
N ILE A 189 -19.63 18.92 8.33
CA ILE A 189 -20.66 19.83 7.81
C ILE A 189 -20.40 21.21 8.43
N ALA A 190 -20.24 22.23 7.59
CA ALA A 190 -20.00 23.59 8.07
C ALA A 190 -21.20 24.10 8.89
N ARG A 191 -20.94 24.87 9.96
CA ARG A 191 -22.01 25.47 10.79
C ARG A 191 -22.98 26.32 9.95
N ILE A 192 -22.46 27.01 8.93
CA ILE A 192 -23.28 27.84 8.04
C ILE A 192 -24.32 27.03 7.25
N HIS A 193 -24.03 25.78 6.87
CA HIS A 193 -25.02 24.92 6.22
C HIS A 193 -26.17 24.54 7.16
N ARG A 194 -25.88 24.34 8.46
CA ARG A 194 -26.92 24.09 9.47
C ARG A 194 -27.80 25.32 9.69
N LEU A 195 -27.20 26.50 9.74
CA LEU A 195 -27.94 27.76 9.84
C LEU A 195 -28.79 28.02 8.60
N ALA A 196 -28.24 27.83 7.40
CA ALA A 196 -28.98 27.98 6.15
C ALA A 196 -30.19 27.02 6.09
N ASN A 197 -30.01 25.76 6.49
CA ASN A 197 -31.11 24.80 6.57
C ASN A 197 -32.19 25.23 7.58
N TYR A 198 -31.78 25.79 8.72
CA TYR A 198 -32.72 26.33 9.70
C TYR A 198 -33.52 27.52 9.14
N LEU A 199 -32.84 28.48 8.50
CA LEU A 199 -33.48 29.62 7.85
C LEU A 199 -34.43 29.19 6.72
N MET A 200 -34.07 28.16 5.95
CA MET A 200 -34.97 27.57 4.94
C MET A 200 -36.25 27.04 5.57
N VAL A 201 -36.15 26.28 6.66
CA VAL A 201 -37.33 25.76 7.40
C VAL A 201 -38.19 26.91 7.93
N CYS A 202 -37.58 27.95 8.51
CA CYS A 202 -38.31 29.15 8.95
C CYS A 202 -39.04 29.84 7.79
N GLN A 203 -38.38 29.99 6.64
CA GLN A 203 -38.98 30.61 5.45
C GLN A 203 -40.17 29.82 4.91
N PHE A 204 -40.04 28.49 4.80
CA PHE A 204 -41.16 27.63 4.40
C PHE A 204 -42.32 27.70 5.39
N GLY A 205 -42.03 27.76 6.69
CA GLY A 205 -43.04 27.94 7.73
C GLY A 205 -43.79 29.27 7.59
N MET A 206 -43.09 30.38 7.39
CA MET A 206 -43.72 31.70 7.19
C MET A 206 -44.60 31.74 5.92
N LEU A 207 -44.13 31.14 4.82
CA LEU A 207 -44.90 31.06 3.58
C LEU A 207 -46.19 30.25 3.74
N LEU A 208 -46.13 29.09 4.41
CA LEU A 208 -47.31 28.28 4.70
C LEU A 208 -48.35 29.05 5.53
N MET A 209 -47.91 29.73 6.59
CA MET A 209 -48.81 30.55 7.42
C MET A 209 -49.48 31.65 6.60
N ALA A 210 -48.72 32.37 5.77
CA ALA A 210 -49.27 33.41 4.90
C ALA A 210 -50.32 32.87 3.91
N THR A 211 -50.07 31.69 3.31
CA THR A 211 -51.04 31.07 2.40
C THR A 211 -52.33 30.64 3.12
N ILE A 212 -52.23 30.11 4.34
CA ILE A 212 -53.40 29.75 5.15
C ILE A 212 -54.22 31.01 5.46
N THR A 213 -53.57 32.07 5.95
CA THR A 213 -54.26 33.34 6.26
C THR A 213 -54.90 34.00 5.04
N TYR A 214 -54.34 33.83 3.84
CA TYR A 214 -54.95 34.33 2.61
C TYR A 214 -56.18 33.52 2.17
N THR A 215 -56.24 32.24 2.54
CA THR A 215 -57.30 31.33 2.10
C THR A 215 -58.54 31.37 3.01
N TYR A 216 -58.37 31.78 4.27
CA TYR A 216 -59.45 31.96 5.25
C TYR A 216 -59.87 33.42 5.36
#